data_AF-A0A178WPJ4-F1
#
_entry.id   AF-A0A178WPJ4-F1
#
_cell.length_a   1.000
_cell.length_b   1.000
_cell.length_c   1.000
_cell.angle_alpha   90.00
_cell.angle_beta   90.00
_cell.angle_gamma   90.00
#
_symmetry.space_group_name_H-M   'P 1'
#
loop_
_entity.id
_entity.type
_entity.pdbx_description
1 polymer ?
#
loop_
_entity_poly.entity_id
_entity_poly.type
_entity_poly.pdbx_seq_one_letter_code
_entity_poly.pdbx_strand_id
1 'polypeptide(L)' 'MFRWQQAEGKRHALDEPFAPRPGETFTALCGAEVTVARSDVPQLGGHWFDPTCTDCADEWLRREGRARSSDGRCLA' A
#
# COMPACT_ATOMS: atom_id res chain seq x y z
N MET A 1 -5.49 0.50 -8.38
CA MET A 1 -6.35 0.73 -7.18
C MET A 1 -5.48 0.37 -6.01
N PHE A 2 -5.30 1.29 -5.09
CA PHE A 2 -4.34 1.08 -4.01
C PHE A 2 -4.84 0.02 -3.04
N ARG A 3 -3.90 -0.64 -2.37
CA ARG A 3 -4.16 -1.61 -1.31
C ARG A 3 -3.10 -1.51 -0.23
N TRP A 4 -3.42 -2.01 0.97
CA TRP A 4 -2.48 -2.12 2.07
C TRP A 4 -1.84 -3.51 2.08
N GLN A 5 -0.56 -3.58 2.45
CA GLN A 5 0.19 -4.81 2.71
C GLN A 5 1.17 -4.56 3.86
N GLN A 6 1.19 -5.44 4.86
CA GLN A 6 2.23 -5.41 5.89
C GLN A 6 3.53 -6.00 5.33
N ALA A 7 4.65 -5.34 5.61
CA ALA A 7 5.99 -5.81 5.30
C ALA A 7 6.99 -5.00 6.15
N GLU A 8 8.05 -5.65 6.62
CA GLU A 8 9.18 -5.00 7.29
C GLU A 8 8.79 -4.07 8.46
N GLY A 9 7.83 -4.51 9.28
CA GLY A 9 7.45 -3.82 10.53
C GLY A 9 6.48 -2.65 10.32
N LYS A 10 5.93 -2.48 9.11
CA LYS A 10 4.95 -1.43 8.81
C LYS A 10 3.88 -1.94 7.84
N ARG A 11 2.74 -1.25 7.83
CA ARG A 11 1.72 -1.39 6.79
C ARG A 11 1.96 -0.39 5.67
N HIS A 12 2.38 -0.89 4.52
CA HIS A 12 2.67 -0.10 3.33
C HIS A 12 1.50 -0.12 2.36
N ALA A 13 1.34 0.97 1.61
CA ALA A 13 0.42 1.02 0.48
C ALA A 13 1.16 0.64 -0.81
N LEU A 14 0.47 -0.02 -1.73
CA LEU A 14 0.96 -0.31 -3.07
C LEU A 14 -0.14 -0.16 -4.12
N ASP A 15 0.26 0.02 -5.39
CA ASP A 15 -0.64 0.13 -6.54
C ASP A 15 -0.49 -1.06 -7.49
N GLU A 16 -0.52 -2.27 -6.93
CA GLU A 16 -0.50 -3.50 -7.70
C GLU A 16 -1.87 -4.19 -7.67
N PRO A 17 -2.26 -4.88 -8.76
CA PRO A 17 -3.55 -5.57 -8.82
C PRO A 17 -3.66 -6.71 -7.79
N PHE A 18 -2.54 -7.28 -7.36
CA PHE A 18 -2.49 -8.42 -6.45
C PHE A 18 -1.64 -8.12 -5.21
N ALA A 19 -1.95 -8.79 -4.11
CA ALA A 19 -1.09 -8.74 -2.94
C ALA A 19 0.16 -9.58 -3.23
N PRO A 20 1.37 -9.10 -2.88
CA PRO A 20 2.59 -9.89 -3.01
C PRO A 20 2.51 -11.15 -2.16
N ARG A 21 3.09 -12.24 -2.66
CA ARG A 21 3.22 -13.49 -1.91
C ARG A 21 4.35 -13.39 -0.88
N PRO A 22 4.35 -14.24 0.16
CA PRO A 22 5.51 -14.32 1.06
C PRO A 22 6.82 -14.53 0.31
N GLY A 23 7.83 -13.76 0.66
CA GLY A 23 9.14 -13.73 0.01
C GLY A 23 9.21 -12.86 -1.24
N GLU A 24 8.09 -12.34 -1.75
CA GLU A 24 8.10 -11.37 -2.83
C GLU A 24 8.31 -9.96 -2.30
N THR A 25 8.99 -9.18 -3.13
CA THR A 25 9.33 -7.78 -2.88
C THR A 25 8.42 -6.89 -3.72
N PHE A 26 8.03 -5.73 -3.19
CA PHE A 26 7.27 -4.72 -3.92
C PHE A 26 7.73 -3.31 -3.58
N THR A 27 7.51 -2.38 -4.52
CA THR A 27 7.71 -0.95 -4.29
C THR A 27 6.45 -0.35 -3.67
N ALA A 28 6.55 0.12 -2.43
CA ALA A 28 5.49 0.82 -1.74
C ALA A 28 5.29 2.24 -2.30
N LEU A 29 4.14 2.86 -2.01
CA LEU A 29 3.85 4.24 -2.41
C LEU A 29 4.83 5.26 -1.83
N CYS A 30 5.44 4.97 -0.67
CA CYS A 30 6.50 5.79 -0.10
C CYS A 30 7.85 5.65 -0.83
N GLY A 31 7.94 4.81 -1.86
CA GLY A 31 9.16 4.55 -2.64
C GLY A 31 10.07 3.47 -2.05
N ALA A 32 9.77 2.95 -0.85
CA ALA A 32 10.53 1.86 -0.25
C ALA A 32 10.28 0.55 -1.00
N GLU A 33 11.35 -0.21 -1.26
CA GLU A 33 11.28 -1.59 -1.71
C GLU A 33 11.28 -2.50 -0.47
N VAL A 34 10.19 -3.25 -0.27
CA VAL A 34 9.98 -4.05 0.96
C VAL A 34 9.56 -5.48 0.63
N THR A 35 9.99 -6.44 1.46
CA THR A 35 9.71 -7.86 1.26
C THR A 35 8.65 -8.38 2.23
N VAL A 36 7.65 -9.07 1.72
CA VAL A 36 6.57 -9.65 2.54
C VAL A 36 7.06 -10.87 3.29
N ALA A 37 7.05 -10.86 4.62
CA ALA A 37 7.32 -12.06 5.40
C ALA A 37 6.09 -12.95 5.47
N ARG A 38 6.28 -14.26 5.75
CA ARG A 38 5.15 -15.19 5.97
C ARG A 38 4.23 -14.73 7.11
N SER A 39 4.80 -14.13 8.16
CA SER A 39 4.07 -13.56 9.30
C SER A 39 3.23 -12.32 8.95
N ASP A 40 3.43 -11.74 7.78
CA ASP A 40 2.66 -10.58 7.30
C ASP A 40 1.42 -11.00 6.49
N VAL A 41 1.14 -12.30 6.38
CA VAL A 41 0.01 -12.83 5.62
C VAL A 41 -0.98 -13.50 6.57
N PRO A 42 -2.15 -12.88 6.82
CA PRO A 42 -3.15 -13.43 7.74
C PRO A 42 -3.60 -14.86 7.40
N GLN A 43 -3.70 -15.18 6.11
CA GLN A 43 -4.09 -16.50 5.61
C GLN A 43 -3.07 -17.59 5.96
N LEU A 44 -1.85 -17.21 6.34
CA LEU A 44 -0.76 -18.13 6.73
C LEU A 44 -0.48 -18.10 8.24
N GLY A 45 -1.39 -17.54 9.04
CA GLY A 45 -1.25 -17.39 10.49
C GLY A 45 -0.53 -16.11 10.92
N GLY A 46 -0.33 -15.17 9.99
CA GLY A 46 0.20 -13.84 10.27
C GLY A 46 -0.82 -12.89 10.92
N HIS A 47 -0.35 -11.74 11.38
CA HIS A 47 -1.21 -10.71 11.96
C HIS A 47 -0.84 -9.32 11.48
N TRP A 48 -1.84 -8.53 11.11
CA TRP A 48 -1.68 -7.14 10.69
C TRP A 48 -1.75 -6.18 11.87
N PHE A 49 -0.74 -6.22 12.74
CA PHE A 49 -0.65 -5.36 13.92
C PHE A 49 0.39 -4.25 13.77
N ASP A 50 1.21 -4.29 12.73
CA ASP A 50 2.22 -3.26 12.52
C ASP A 50 1.56 -1.90 12.24
N PRO A 51 2.21 -0.82 12.68
CA PRO A 51 1.72 0.53 12.45
C PRO A 51 1.67 0.84 10.95
N THR A 52 0.73 1.69 10.57
CA THR A 52 0.66 2.21 9.21
C THR A 52 1.88 3.07 8.90
N CYS A 53 2.48 2.88 7.71
CA CYS A 53 3.48 3.80 7.19
C CYS A 53 2.81 5.15 6.87
N THR A 54 3.19 6.20 7.60
CA THR A 54 2.61 7.55 7.45
C THR A 54 2.79 8.10 6.05
N ASP A 55 3.97 7.91 5.45
CA ASP A 55 4.27 8.40 4.10
C ASP A 55 3.40 7.71 3.04
N CYS A 56 3.11 6.42 3.22
CA CYS A 56 2.16 5.70 2.35
C CYS A 56 0.73 6.23 2.51
N ALA A 57 0.32 6.58 3.72
CA ALA A 57 -1.02 7.14 3.98
C ALA A 57 -1.17 8.53 3.34
N ASP A 58 -0.16 9.39 3.49
CA ASP A 58 -0.15 10.73 2.90
C ASP A 58 -0.16 10.67 1.37
N GLU A 59 0.64 9.78 0.78
CA GLU A 59 0.67 9.61 -0.67
C GLU A 59 -0.64 9.04 -1.22
N TRP A 60 -1.28 8.11 -0.50
CA TRP A 60 -2.60 7.60 -0.85
C TRP A 60 -3.63 8.74 -0.92
N LEU A 61 -3.73 9.55 0.14
CA LEU A 61 -4.66 10.69 0.21
C LEU A 61 -4.38 11.71 -0.88
N ARG A 62 -3.10 12.01 -1.14
CA ARG A 62 -2.68 12.91 -2.22
C ARG A 62 -3.14 12.41 -3.59
N ARG A 63 -2.97 11.12 -3.90
CA ARG A 63 -3.39 10.53 -5.18
C ARG A 63 -4.91 10.47 -5.33
N GLU A 64 -5.64 10.11 -4.28
CA GLU A 64 -7.10 10.17 -4.29
C GLU A 64 -7.63 11.60 -4.48
N GLY A 65 -7.02 12.57 -3.80
CA GLY A 65 -7.36 13.99 -3.95
C GLY A 65 -7.14 14.49 -5.39
N ARG A 66 -6.06 14.03 -6.05
CA ARG A 66 -5.80 14.32 -7.47
C ARG A 66 -6.86 13.71 -8.37
N ALA A 67 -7.20 12.43 -8.18
CA ALA A 67 -8.21 11.74 -8.97
C ALA A 67 -9.58 12.45 -8.89
N ARG A 68 -9.99 12.89 -7.70
CA ARG A 68 -11.21 13.69 -7.51
C ARG A 68 -11.13 15.06 -8.20
N SER A 69 -9.96 15.70 -8.17
CA SER A 69 -9.74 17.02 -8.78
C SER A 69 -9.59 17.00 -10.30
N SER A 70 -9.22 15.86 -10.88
CA SER A 70 -9.21 15.67 -12.34
C SER A 70 -10.61 15.39 -12.88
N ASP A 71 -11.44 14.69 -12.10
CA ASP A 71 -12.82 14.36 -12.48
C ASP A 71 -13.72 15.62 -12.54
N GLY A 72 -13.47 16.60 -11.66
CA GLY A 72 -14.16 17.89 -11.66
C GLY A 72 -13.75 18.88 -12.77
N ARG A 73 -12.81 18.53 -13.66
CA ARG A 73 -12.28 19.42 -14.70
C ARG A 73 -12.86 19.17 -16.11
N CYS A 74 -13.81 18.24 -16.26
CA CYS A 74 -14.46 17.90 -17.54
C CYS A 74 -15.85 18.54 -17.74
N LEU A 75 -16.08 19.78 -17.25
CA LEU A 75 -17.25 20.58 -17.63
C LEU A 75 -16.78 21.90 -18.24
N ALA A 76 -16.49 21.89 -19.54
CA ALA A 76 -16.43 23.07 -20.42
C ALA A 76 -16.78 22.65 -21.84
#